data_AF-A0A924JZG1-F1
#
_entry.id   AF-A0A924JZG1-F1
#
_cell.length_a   1.000
_cell.length_b   1.000
_cell.length_c   1.000
_cell.angle_alpha   90.00
_cell.angle_beta   90.00
_cell.angle_gamma   90.00
#
_symmetry.space_group_name_H-M   'P 1'
#
loop_
_entity.id
_entity.type
_entity.pdbx_description
1 polymer ?
#
loop_
_entity_poly.entity_id
_entity_poly.type
_entity_poly.pdbx_seq_one_letter_code
_entity_poly.pdbx_strand_id
1 'polypeptide(L)'
;MNKKQQWILAVLCTAGVAHAQDFRCKVDQIISAAPLNAQVQTFLNQTYLGKEFTVERRTGQMAGVLKILSPVATQVIDMGDKDNGFKMVATMRKDQGLGASSAVYALVINTFDEAARKPFMFTNNATAYVGSCTNF
;
A
#
# COMPACT_ATOMS: atom_id res chain seq x y z
N MET A 1 59.97 23.93 22.33
CA MET A 1 59.22 23.09 21.36
C MET A 1 57.88 22.73 21.98
N ASN A 2 56.79 23.32 21.46
CA ASN A 2 55.45 23.33 22.06
C ASN A 2 54.63 22.09 21.69
N LYS A 3 54.07 21.39 22.69
CA LYS A 3 53.04 20.35 22.52
C LYS A 3 51.66 21.01 22.44
N LYS A 4 51.04 21.00 21.26
CA LYS A 4 49.62 21.33 21.09
C LYS A 4 48.80 20.05 21.13
N GLN A 5 48.02 19.87 22.20
CA GLN A 5 46.95 18.86 22.29
C GLN A 5 45.73 19.36 21.51
N GLN A 6 45.38 18.66 20.44
CA GLN A 6 44.12 18.86 19.71
C GLN A 6 43.08 17.88 20.24
N TRP A 7 41.96 18.41 20.74
CA TRP A 7 40.77 17.64 21.10
C TRP A 7 39.88 17.52 19.85
N ILE A 8 39.64 16.30 19.37
CA ILE A 8 38.68 16.03 18.29
C ILE A 8 37.34 15.69 18.95
N LEU A 9 36.37 16.60 18.85
CA LEU A 9 34.96 16.34 19.17
C LEU A 9 34.33 15.58 18.01
N ALA A 10 34.10 14.28 18.19
CA ALA A 10 33.29 13.48 17.27
C ALA A 10 31.81 13.78 17.53
N VAL A 11 31.19 14.57 16.65
CA VAL A 11 29.74 14.78 16.64
C VAL A 11 29.08 13.55 16.01
N LEU A 12 28.50 12.67 16.83
CA LEU A 12 27.58 11.65 16.34
C LEU A 12 26.25 12.33 15.97
N CYS A 13 26.07 12.66 14.69
CA CYS A 13 24.74 12.94 14.16
C CYS A 13 23.95 11.63 14.10
N THR A 14 23.17 11.33 15.15
CA THR A 14 22.09 10.35 15.05
C THR A 14 20.98 10.99 14.21
N ALA A 15 21.06 10.86 12.88
CA ALA A 15 19.91 11.11 12.03
C ALA A 15 18.84 10.07 12.41
N GLY A 16 17.85 10.49 13.19
CA GLY A 16 16.68 9.66 13.47
C GLY A 16 16.01 9.36 12.13
N VAL A 17 16.19 8.13 11.63
CA VAL A 17 15.40 7.65 10.50
C VAL A 17 13.99 7.51 11.04
N ALA A 18 13.14 8.50 10.80
CA ALA A 18 11.72 8.37 11.02
C ALA A 18 11.25 7.26 10.08
N HIS A 19 11.15 6.04 10.60
CA HIS A 19 10.65 4.90 9.84
C HIS A 19 9.21 5.22 9.46
N ALA A 20 8.96 5.37 8.16
CA ALA A 20 7.60 5.55 7.67
C ALA A 20 6.80 4.31 8.05
N GLN A 21 5.77 4.48 8.89
CA GLN A 21 4.94 3.40 9.40
C GLN A 21 4.17 2.72 8.27
N ASP A 22 4.00 1.40 8.39
CA ASP A 22 3.22 0.58 7.48
C ASP A 22 1.72 0.84 7.67
N PHE A 23 0.89 0.35 6.75
CA PHE A 23 -0.55 0.57 6.80
C PHE A 23 -1.31 -0.69 7.14
N ARG A 24 -2.24 -0.62 8.09
CA ARG A 24 -3.27 -1.63 8.33
C ARG A 24 -4.60 -1.08 7.86
N CYS A 25 -5.23 -1.77 6.93
CA CYS A 25 -6.39 -1.29 6.20
C CYS A 25 -7.57 -2.24 6.34
N LYS A 26 -8.79 -1.70 6.39
CA LYS A 26 -10.03 -2.46 6.47
C LYS A 26 -10.96 -2.07 5.32
N VAL A 27 -11.48 -3.06 4.61
CA VAL A 27 -12.40 -2.84 3.48
C VAL A 27 -13.80 -2.52 3.99
N ASP A 28 -14.36 -1.39 3.57
CA ASP A 28 -15.70 -0.93 3.94
C ASP A 28 -16.69 -1.02 2.76
N GLN A 29 -16.21 -1.05 1.52
CA GLN A 29 -17.05 -1.13 0.32
C GLN A 29 -16.34 -1.83 -0.84
N ILE A 30 -17.13 -2.45 -1.72
CA ILE A 30 -16.69 -3.07 -2.98
C ILE A 30 -17.52 -2.48 -4.12
N ILE A 31 -16.85 -2.03 -5.19
CA ILE A 31 -17.45 -1.43 -6.38
C ILE A 31 -16.96 -2.21 -7.60
N SER A 32 -17.86 -2.55 -8.53
CA SER A 32 -17.53 -3.27 -9.76
C SER A 32 -17.98 -2.46 -10.97
N ALA A 33 -17.16 -2.44 -12.03
CA ALA A 33 -17.51 -1.78 -13.28
C ALA A 33 -18.63 -2.51 -14.06
N ALA A 34 -18.85 -3.80 -13.78
CA ALA A 34 -19.94 -4.58 -14.36
C ALA A 34 -20.92 -5.07 -13.28
N PRO A 35 -22.21 -5.23 -13.62
CA PRO A 35 -23.18 -5.87 -12.74
C PRO A 35 -22.71 -7.24 -12.30
N LEU A 36 -22.80 -7.51 -11.00
CA LEU A 36 -22.46 -8.81 -10.42
C LEU A 36 -23.73 -9.62 -10.24
N ASN A 37 -23.66 -10.92 -10.53
CA ASN A 37 -24.71 -11.83 -10.08
C ASN A 37 -24.63 -12.02 -8.56
N ALA A 38 -25.72 -12.50 -7.96
CA ALA A 38 -25.84 -12.64 -6.50
C ALA A 38 -24.77 -13.57 -5.89
N GLN A 39 -24.35 -14.62 -6.62
CA GLN A 39 -23.34 -15.55 -6.16
C GLN A 39 -21.96 -14.88 -6.05
N VAL A 40 -21.57 -14.14 -7.09
CA VAL A 40 -20.30 -13.39 -7.10
C VAL A 40 -20.34 -12.30 -6.04
N GLN A 41 -21.44 -11.56 -5.92
CA GLN A 41 -21.58 -10.52 -4.89
C GLN A 41 -21.45 -11.09 -3.48
N THR A 42 -22.10 -12.23 -3.20
CA THR A 42 -22.02 -12.90 -1.89
C THR A 42 -20.59 -13.33 -1.59
N PHE A 43 -19.91 -13.94 -2.56
CA PHE A 43 -18.51 -14.34 -2.43
C PHE A 43 -17.60 -13.16 -2.11
N LEU A 44 -17.72 -12.05 -2.86
CA LEU A 44 -16.92 -10.85 -2.62
C LEU A 44 -17.18 -10.26 -1.23
N ASN A 45 -18.44 -10.14 -0.82
CA ASN A 45 -18.79 -9.60 0.49
C ASN A 45 -18.22 -10.46 1.63
N GLN A 46 -18.37 -11.79 1.55
CA GLN A 46 -17.85 -12.70 2.57
C GLN A 46 -16.32 -12.69 2.64
N THR A 47 -15.66 -12.55 1.50
CA THR A 47 -14.20 -12.62 1.40
C THR A 47 -13.53 -11.32 1.84
N TYR A 48 -14.09 -10.16 1.48
CA TYR A 48 -13.38 -8.88 1.61
C TYR A 48 -14.05 -7.90 2.58
N LEU A 49 -15.38 -7.83 2.65
CA LEU A 49 -16.06 -6.78 3.41
C LEU A 49 -15.79 -6.89 4.92
N GLY A 50 -15.37 -5.78 5.52
CA GLY A 50 -15.00 -5.71 6.94
C GLY A 50 -13.69 -6.43 7.30
N LYS A 51 -12.98 -6.99 6.31
CA LYS A 51 -11.73 -7.71 6.52
C LYS A 51 -10.52 -6.79 6.36
N GLU A 52 -9.39 -7.23 6.91
CA GLU A 52 -8.17 -6.44 6.98
C GLU A 52 -7.05 -6.97 6.07
N PHE A 53 -6.20 -6.05 5.64
CA PHE A 53 -4.94 -6.31 4.99
C PHE A 53 -3.91 -5.28 5.45
N THR A 54 -2.62 -5.60 5.28
CA THR A 54 -1.52 -4.70 5.56
C THR A 54 -0.79 -4.33 4.28
N VAL A 55 -0.07 -3.21 4.32
CA VAL A 55 0.77 -2.70 3.24
C VAL A 55 2.11 -2.30 3.81
N GLU A 56 3.19 -2.96 3.39
CA GLU A 56 4.56 -2.54 3.70
C GLU A 56 4.86 -1.30 2.87
N ARG A 57 5.06 -0.16 3.54
CA ARG A 57 5.03 1.16 2.89
C ARG A 57 6.17 1.37 1.91
N ARG A 58 7.30 0.71 2.12
CA ARG A 58 8.50 0.90 1.30
C ARG A 58 8.41 0.20 -0.06
N THR A 59 7.81 -0.98 -0.12
CA THR A 59 7.71 -1.82 -1.32
C THR A 59 6.30 -1.89 -1.86
N GLY A 60 5.30 -1.50 -1.07
CA GLY A 60 3.89 -1.61 -1.40
C GLY A 60 3.38 -3.05 -1.36
N GLN A 61 4.16 -3.98 -0.80
CA GLN A 61 3.72 -5.37 -0.64
C GLN A 61 2.49 -5.44 0.27
N MET A 62 1.52 -6.24 -0.14
CA MET A 62 0.25 -6.39 0.56
C MET A 62 0.11 -7.79 1.15
N ALA A 63 -0.40 -7.90 2.38
CA ALA A 63 -0.69 -9.16 3.04
C ALA A 63 -2.07 -9.15 3.70
N GLY A 64 -2.75 -10.30 3.75
CA GLY A 64 -4.13 -10.41 4.28
C GLY A 64 -5.15 -10.69 3.19
N VAL A 65 -6.37 -10.15 3.33
CA VAL A 65 -7.47 -10.45 2.39
C VAL A 65 -7.26 -9.86 1.00
N LEU A 66 -6.66 -8.68 0.91
CA LEU A 66 -6.22 -8.07 -0.34
C LEU A 66 -4.71 -8.25 -0.45
N LYS A 67 -4.29 -8.97 -1.49
CA LYS A 67 -2.89 -9.24 -1.77
C LYS A 67 -2.68 -9.41 -3.27
N ILE A 68 -1.50 -8.99 -3.72
CA ILE A 68 -1.04 -9.22 -5.09
C ILE A 68 -0.10 -10.42 -5.01
N LEU A 69 -0.45 -11.49 -5.72
CA LEU A 69 0.31 -12.74 -5.68
C LEU A 69 1.50 -12.69 -6.65
N SER A 70 2.58 -13.35 -6.26
CA SER A 70 3.73 -13.64 -7.12
C SER A 70 3.29 -14.27 -8.45
N PRO A 71 3.91 -13.94 -9.59
CA PRO A 71 5.17 -13.18 -9.76
C PRO A 71 5.00 -11.66 -9.92
N VAL A 72 3.82 -11.11 -9.65
CA VAL A 72 3.54 -9.70 -9.92
C VAL A 72 4.25 -8.79 -8.91
N ALA A 73 5.23 -8.02 -9.39
CA ALA A 73 5.97 -7.08 -8.56
C ALA A 73 5.19 -5.78 -8.34
N THR A 74 5.16 -5.31 -7.10
CA THR A 74 4.63 -4.00 -6.73
C THR A 74 5.68 -2.90 -6.93
N GLN A 75 5.22 -1.72 -7.31
CA GLN A 75 6.03 -0.52 -7.43
C GLN A 75 5.34 0.63 -6.69
N VAL A 76 5.99 1.12 -5.63
CA VAL A 76 5.59 2.38 -5.01
C VAL A 76 6.04 3.52 -5.92
N ILE A 77 5.08 4.31 -6.38
CA ILE A 77 5.33 5.49 -7.23
C ILE A 77 5.22 6.79 -6.45
N ASP A 78 4.69 6.73 -5.22
CA ASP A 78 4.57 7.86 -4.31
C ASP A 78 4.51 7.35 -2.85
N MET A 79 5.39 7.84 -1.98
CA MET A 79 5.41 7.45 -0.56
C MET A 79 4.31 8.13 0.27
N GLY A 80 3.66 9.15 -0.32
CA GLY A 80 2.74 10.05 0.35
C GLY A 80 3.45 11.02 1.29
N ASP A 81 2.90 12.22 1.40
CA ASP A 81 3.37 13.28 2.28
C ASP A 81 2.16 14.12 2.77
N LYS A 82 2.42 15.37 3.18
CA LYS A 82 1.39 16.31 3.65
C LYS A 82 0.48 16.84 2.54
N ASP A 83 0.91 16.76 1.29
CA ASP A 83 0.21 17.32 0.13
C ASP A 83 -0.33 16.21 -0.79
N ASN A 84 0.16 14.97 -0.64
CA ASN A 84 -0.14 13.90 -1.58
C ASN A 84 -0.25 12.52 -0.91
N GLY A 85 -1.03 11.63 -1.54
CA GLY A 85 -1.30 10.29 -1.03
C GLY A 85 -0.23 9.27 -1.43
N PHE A 86 -0.04 8.25 -0.60
CA PHE A 86 0.72 7.06 -0.96
C PHE A 86 0.09 6.37 -2.17
N LYS A 87 0.94 5.94 -3.12
CA LYS A 87 0.51 5.25 -4.34
C LYS A 87 1.42 4.09 -4.66
N MET A 88 0.81 2.94 -4.88
CA MET A 88 1.46 1.75 -5.41
C MET A 88 0.71 1.27 -6.65
N VAL A 89 1.45 0.81 -7.65
CA VAL A 89 0.92 0.12 -8.81
C VAL A 89 1.58 -1.24 -8.97
N ALA A 90 0.87 -2.17 -9.58
CA ALA A 90 1.46 -3.40 -10.06
C ALA A 90 0.79 -3.77 -11.39
N THR A 91 1.56 -4.36 -12.30
CA THR A 91 1.01 -4.82 -13.58
C THR A 91 1.48 -6.23 -13.87
N MET A 92 0.60 -7.01 -14.48
CA MET A 92 0.90 -8.33 -15.00
C MET A 92 0.60 -8.32 -16.48
N ARG A 93 1.63 -8.46 -17.31
CA ARG A 93 1.46 -8.65 -18.74
C ARG A 93 1.04 -10.10 -19.02
N LYS A 94 0.43 -10.32 -20.19
CA LYS A 94 -0.09 -11.63 -20.60
C LYS A 94 0.98 -12.73 -20.60
N ASP A 95 2.20 -12.39 -20.97
CA ASP A 95 3.40 -13.23 -21.00
C ASP A 95 4.02 -13.51 -19.62
N GLN A 96 3.62 -12.76 -18.59
CA GLN A 96 4.14 -12.91 -17.21
C GLN A 96 3.27 -13.81 -16.32
N GLY A 97 2.02 -14.07 -16.74
CA GLY A 97 1.14 -15.05 -16.09
C GLY A 97 1.21 -16.43 -16.76
N LEU A 98 0.19 -17.26 -16.55
CA LEU A 98 0.02 -18.55 -17.26
C LEU A 98 -0.42 -18.36 -18.74
N GLY A 99 -0.08 -17.24 -19.38
CA GLY A 99 -0.42 -16.92 -20.77
C GLY A 99 -1.87 -16.50 -21.04
N ALA A 100 -2.77 -16.59 -20.05
CA ALA A 100 -4.20 -16.45 -20.27
C ALA A 100 -4.78 -15.04 -20.04
N SER A 101 -4.12 -14.18 -19.25
CA SER A 101 -4.69 -12.90 -18.83
C SER A 101 -3.61 -11.88 -18.45
N SER A 102 -4.00 -10.60 -18.44
CA SER A 102 -3.24 -9.47 -17.89
C SER A 102 -3.99 -8.85 -16.72
N ALA A 103 -3.28 -8.16 -15.83
CA ALA A 103 -3.91 -7.45 -14.74
C ALA A 103 -3.24 -6.11 -14.46
N VAL A 104 -4.03 -5.14 -14.00
CA VAL A 104 -3.55 -3.87 -13.46
C VAL A 104 -4.09 -3.73 -12.04
N TYR A 105 -3.18 -3.37 -11.13
CA TYR A 105 -3.47 -3.10 -9.73
C TYR A 105 -3.01 -1.69 -9.40
N ALA A 106 -3.83 -0.96 -8.64
CA ALA A 106 -3.42 0.32 -8.08
C ALA A 106 -4.00 0.50 -6.67
N LEU A 107 -3.15 0.90 -5.73
CA LEU A 107 -3.51 1.28 -4.38
C LEU A 107 -3.21 2.77 -4.20
N VAL A 108 -4.20 3.50 -3.72
CA VAL A 108 -4.04 4.89 -3.25
C VAL A 108 -4.49 4.96 -1.80
N ILE A 109 -3.66 5.54 -0.93
CA ILE A 109 -4.00 5.86 0.45
C ILE A 109 -3.82 7.37 0.64
N ASN A 110 -4.88 8.06 1.06
CA ASN A 110 -4.87 9.51 1.26
C ASN A 110 -4.17 9.87 2.58
N THR A 111 -2.84 9.71 2.60
CA THR A 111 -2.00 9.95 3.79
C THR A 111 -1.99 11.40 4.26
N PHE A 112 -2.30 12.34 3.36
CA PHE A 112 -2.42 13.77 3.63
C PHE A 112 -3.67 14.15 4.44
N ASP A 113 -4.69 13.29 4.48
CA ASP A 113 -5.85 13.49 5.36
C ASP A 113 -5.34 13.49 6.81
N GLU A 114 -5.61 14.49 7.64
CA GLU A 114 -5.11 14.55 9.02
C GLU A 114 -5.79 13.54 9.96
N ALA A 115 -6.92 12.95 9.55
CA ALA A 115 -7.66 11.99 10.38
C ALA A 115 -6.82 10.74 10.73
N ALA A 116 -7.08 10.14 11.90
CA ALA A 116 -6.39 8.90 12.30
C ALA A 116 -6.63 7.73 11.33
N ARG A 117 -7.78 7.75 10.63
CA ARG A 117 -8.16 6.79 9.60
C ARG A 117 -8.04 7.44 8.23
N LYS A 118 -7.03 7.03 7.46
CA LYS A 118 -6.76 7.52 6.10
C LYS A 118 -7.61 6.75 5.08
N PRO A 119 -8.42 7.39 4.25
CA PRO A 119 -9.15 6.70 3.19
C PRO A 119 -8.21 5.97 2.22
N PHE A 120 -8.63 4.82 1.70
CA PHE A 120 -7.92 4.15 0.60
C PHE A 120 -8.88 3.67 -0.51
N MET A 121 -8.30 3.50 -1.70
CA MET A 121 -8.89 2.76 -2.80
C MET A 121 -7.86 1.80 -3.38
N PHE A 122 -8.20 0.52 -3.42
CA PHE A 122 -7.44 -0.51 -4.13
C PHE A 122 -8.24 -0.99 -5.33
N THR A 123 -7.64 -0.97 -6.51
CA THR A 123 -8.25 -1.47 -7.75
C THR A 123 -7.54 -2.73 -8.20
N ASN A 124 -8.34 -3.70 -8.63
CA ASN A 124 -7.91 -4.93 -9.30
C ASN A 124 -8.77 -5.05 -10.55
N ASN A 125 -8.19 -4.71 -11.71
CA ASN A 125 -8.91 -4.65 -12.97
C ASN A 125 -10.21 -3.82 -12.86
N ALA A 126 -11.36 -4.46 -12.99
CA ALA A 126 -12.68 -3.85 -13.01
C ALA A 126 -13.32 -3.71 -11.61
N THR A 127 -12.63 -4.10 -10.54
CA THR A 127 -13.16 -4.06 -9.17
C THR A 127 -12.34 -3.11 -8.30
N ALA A 128 -13.01 -2.23 -7.59
CA ALA A 128 -12.43 -1.35 -6.58
C ALA A 128 -12.88 -1.77 -5.17
N TYR A 129 -11.94 -1.78 -4.25
CA TYR A 129 -12.13 -1.98 -2.82
C TYR A 129 -11.81 -0.67 -2.13
N VAL A 130 -12.75 -0.18 -1.31
CA VAL A 130 -12.66 1.12 -0.66
C VAL A 130 -12.77 0.92 0.84
N GLY A 131 -12.05 1.73 1.61
CA GLY A 131 -12.14 1.70 3.07
C GLY A 131 -11.17 2.67 3.71
N SER A 132 -10.64 2.28 4.87
CA SER A 132 -9.71 3.11 5.63
C SER A 132 -8.50 2.35 6.15
N CYS A 133 -7.38 3.06 6.31
CA CYS A 133 -6.12 2.58 6.84
C CYS A 133 -5.71 3.38 8.07
N THR A 134 -4.98 2.72 8.98
CA THR A 134 -4.24 3.36 10.07
C THR A 134 -2.77 3.04 9.91
N ASN A 135 -1.90 3.93 10.37
CA ASN A 135 -0.49 3.59 10.55
C ASN A 135 -0.35 2.56 11.67
N PHE A 136 0.59 1.62 11.56
CA PHE A 136 0.89 0.65 12.62
C PHE A 136 2.39 0.36 12.73
#